data_AF-A0A3B8ZDW6-F1
#
_entry.id   AF-A0A3B8ZDW6-F1
#
_cell.length_a   1.000
_cell.length_b   1.000
_cell.length_c   1.000
_cell.angle_alpha   90.00
_cell.angle_beta   90.00
_cell.angle_gamma   90.00
#
_symmetry.space_group_name_H-M   'P 1'
#
loop_
_entity.id
_entity.type
_entity.pdbx_description
1 polymer ?
#
loop_
_entity_poly.entity_id
_entity_poly.type
_entity_poly.pdbx_seq_one_letter_code
_entity_poly.pdbx_strand_id
1 'polypeptide(L)'
;MIKKKRFRSRSGPGAGPGSGFSSSRSSYSGSHGGPRSGPAQRGGRRRRPLGQSSNSPGNEPFPEPQVDENGDIPLLEFVGILEMHPNGYGFLRSPENNYSRERTDPFVPGTMIEKFGLRQGVKVTAMMQQARRQQGPRVREILDVDGMPPDDYINVKSFDDDKALTPINPEQWLKLEIGKTPLTNRVIDLLAPLGKGQRALIVAPPRSGKTIMLQHISHGIAQNHPDVHLLVLLVDERPEEVT
;
A
#
# COMPACT_ATOMS: atom_id res chain seq x y z
N MET A 1 50.62 -23.63 20.03
CA MET A 1 50.90 -23.69 21.50
C MET A 1 50.61 -22.32 22.10
N ILE A 2 50.16 -22.26 23.37
CA ILE A 2 49.87 -21.05 24.19
C ILE A 2 48.44 -20.50 23.99
N LYS A 3 47.61 -20.20 24.99
CA LYS A 3 47.31 -20.73 26.33
C LYS A 3 46.03 -19.99 26.78
N LYS A 4 45.04 -20.72 27.30
CA LYS A 4 43.88 -20.20 28.04
C LYS A 4 44.33 -19.38 29.26
N LYS A 5 43.59 -18.31 29.59
CA LYS A 5 43.46 -17.84 30.99
C LYS A 5 42.04 -17.32 31.25
N ARG A 6 41.32 -18.07 32.10
CA ARG A 6 40.13 -17.66 32.86
C ARG A 6 40.58 -17.16 34.23
N PHE A 7 39.92 -16.14 34.78
CA PHE A 7 39.77 -15.87 36.23
C PHE A 7 38.41 -15.14 36.40
N ARG A 8 37.37 -15.76 36.96
CA ARG A 8 37.00 -15.99 38.39
C ARG A 8 36.66 -14.72 39.20
N SER A 9 35.35 -14.49 39.30
CA SER A 9 34.53 -14.09 40.47
C SER A 9 35.19 -13.67 41.79
N ARG A 10 34.62 -12.61 42.39
CA ARG A 10 34.49 -12.46 43.85
C ARG A 10 33.10 -11.92 44.20
N SER A 11 32.54 -12.52 45.24
CA SER A 11 31.23 -12.34 45.86
C SER A 11 31.40 -11.69 47.25
N GLY A 12 30.37 -11.01 47.76
CA GLY A 12 30.21 -10.72 49.20
C GLY A 12 29.53 -9.39 49.56
N PRO A 13 28.77 -9.30 50.68
CA PRO A 13 27.45 -8.63 50.73
C PRO A 13 27.33 -7.48 51.77
N GLY A 14 26.19 -6.78 51.78
CA GLY A 14 25.81 -5.83 52.85
C GLY A 14 24.31 -5.47 52.83
N ALA A 15 23.67 -5.50 54.00
CA ALA A 15 22.22 -5.41 54.27
C ALA A 15 21.64 -3.97 54.36
N GLY A 16 20.30 -3.87 54.37
CA GLY A 16 19.45 -2.63 54.33
C GLY A 16 19.43 -1.75 55.60
N PRO A 17 18.36 -0.97 55.96
CA PRO A 17 16.93 -1.05 55.53
C PRO A 17 16.19 0.30 55.27
N GLY A 18 14.91 0.24 54.85
CA GLY A 18 13.84 1.10 55.40
C GLY A 18 13.04 2.07 54.50
N SER A 19 11.70 1.89 54.50
CA SER A 19 10.57 2.81 54.13
C SER A 19 10.30 3.04 52.63
N GLY A 20 9.07 3.07 52.09
CA GLY A 20 7.70 3.00 52.59
C GLY A 20 6.72 3.26 51.42
N PHE A 21 5.41 3.09 51.66
CA PHE A 21 4.23 3.47 50.83
C PHE A 21 3.57 2.42 49.90
N SER A 22 2.62 1.70 50.51
CA SER A 22 1.19 1.57 50.15
C SER A 22 0.73 1.64 48.69
N SER A 23 0.07 0.57 48.24
CA SER A 23 -1.18 0.68 47.47
C SER A 23 -2.12 -0.49 47.76
N SER A 24 -3.39 -0.13 47.85
CA SER A 24 -4.46 -0.88 48.48
C SER A 24 -5.23 -1.76 47.48
N ARG A 25 -5.62 -2.92 48.01
CA ARG A 25 -6.65 -3.89 47.60
C ARG A 25 -7.83 -3.33 46.78
N SER A 26 -8.38 -4.14 45.87
CA SER A 26 -9.70 -4.76 46.11
C SER A 26 -10.07 -5.82 45.06
N SER A 27 -10.25 -7.03 45.56
CA SER A 27 -10.91 -8.19 44.97
C SER A 27 -12.35 -8.25 45.50
N TYR A 28 -13.33 -8.66 44.67
CA TYR A 28 -14.67 -8.98 45.14
C TYR A 28 -15.07 -10.40 44.73
N SER A 29 -15.54 -11.14 45.73
CA SER A 29 -16.06 -12.51 45.65
C SER A 29 -17.37 -12.60 46.41
N GLY A 30 -18.29 -13.47 45.97
CA GLY A 30 -19.48 -13.94 46.70
C GLY A 30 -20.79 -13.61 45.96
N SER A 31 -21.84 -14.43 45.94
CA SER A 31 -22.16 -15.68 46.64
C SER A 31 -23.39 -16.35 45.98
N HIS A 32 -23.64 -17.61 46.33
CA HIS A 32 -24.67 -18.57 45.88
C HIS A 32 -26.14 -18.23 46.25
N GLY A 33 -27.09 -18.84 45.49
CA GLY A 33 -28.44 -19.17 45.99
C GLY A 33 -29.43 -19.70 44.93
N GLY A 34 -29.75 -21.00 44.97
CA GLY A 34 -31.05 -21.57 44.52
C GLY A 34 -31.87 -22.04 45.75
N PRO A 35 -33.03 -22.74 45.67
CA PRO A 35 -33.69 -23.42 44.53
C PRO A 35 -35.27 -23.39 44.49
N ARG A 36 -35.89 -24.12 43.52
CA ARG A 36 -37.21 -24.85 43.50
C ARG A 36 -38.36 -24.44 42.54
N SER A 37 -38.72 -25.39 41.66
CA SER A 37 -40.05 -26.01 41.34
C SER A 37 -41.22 -25.22 40.69
N GLY A 38 -41.79 -25.78 39.58
CA GLY A 38 -42.86 -25.26 38.67
C GLY A 38 -44.33 -25.25 39.21
N PRO A 39 -45.42 -25.19 38.38
CA PRO A 39 -45.60 -25.67 36.99
C PRO A 39 -46.40 -24.76 36.00
N ALA A 40 -46.71 -25.32 34.81
CA ALA A 40 -47.26 -24.78 33.55
C ALA A 40 -48.49 -23.84 33.56
N GLN A 41 -48.55 -22.90 32.60
CA GLN A 41 -49.78 -22.54 31.87
C GLN A 41 -49.58 -21.81 30.53
N ARG A 42 -50.16 -22.43 29.50
CA ARG A 42 -50.72 -21.97 28.21
C ARG A 42 -50.92 -20.46 27.99
N GLY A 43 -50.53 -19.97 26.80
CA GLY A 43 -51.30 -18.94 26.07
C GLY A 43 -50.52 -17.76 25.49
N GLY A 44 -50.65 -17.53 24.18
CA GLY A 44 -50.47 -16.19 23.57
C GLY A 44 -49.31 -16.01 22.60
N ARG A 45 -49.41 -16.58 21.39
CA ARG A 45 -48.66 -16.10 20.23
C ARG A 45 -49.04 -14.64 19.93
N ARG A 46 -48.17 -13.68 20.22
CA ARG A 46 -48.18 -12.35 19.58
C ARG A 46 -46.94 -12.21 18.72
N ARG A 47 -47.13 -12.32 17.40
CA ARG A 47 -46.13 -11.98 16.38
C ARG A 47 -45.84 -10.48 16.49
N ARG A 48 -44.60 -10.10 16.84
CA ARG A 48 -44.08 -8.76 16.58
C ARG A 48 -43.67 -8.70 15.11
N PRO A 49 -44.10 -7.70 14.31
CA PRO A 49 -43.61 -7.54 12.96
C PRO A 49 -42.12 -7.18 13.01
N LEU A 50 -41.33 -7.89 12.22
CA LEU A 50 -39.90 -7.67 12.04
C LEU A 50 -39.72 -6.33 11.32
N GLY A 51 -39.16 -5.35 12.03
CA GLY A 51 -38.81 -4.05 11.49
C GLY A 51 -37.70 -4.18 10.44
N GLN A 52 -37.93 -3.49 9.33
CA GLN A 52 -37.02 -3.16 8.23
C GLN A 52 -35.53 -3.28 8.59
N SER A 53 -34.84 -4.20 7.92
CA SER A 53 -33.39 -4.17 7.84
C SER A 53 -32.97 -2.92 7.09
N SER A 54 -32.14 -2.13 7.76
CA SER A 54 -31.34 -1.05 7.21
C SER A 54 -30.66 -1.47 5.91
N ASN A 55 -30.91 -0.68 4.86
CA ASN A 55 -30.18 -0.69 3.61
C ASN A 55 -28.69 -0.43 3.94
N SER A 56 -27.85 -1.47 3.90
CA SER A 56 -26.41 -1.31 3.91
C SER A 56 -25.96 -1.06 2.47
N PRO A 57 -25.41 0.12 2.13
CA PRO A 57 -24.85 0.34 0.81
C PRO A 57 -23.50 -0.38 0.74
N GLY A 58 -23.46 -1.54 0.10
CA GLY A 58 -22.21 -2.29 -0.03
C GLY A 58 -22.30 -3.71 -0.61
N ASN A 59 -23.46 -4.10 -1.13
CA ASN A 59 -23.65 -5.44 -1.69
C ASN A 59 -24.34 -5.38 -3.06
N GLU A 60 -23.83 -4.51 -3.94
CA GLU A 60 -24.13 -4.62 -5.37
C GLU A 60 -23.53 -5.95 -5.87
N PRO A 61 -24.33 -6.86 -6.44
CA PRO A 61 -23.82 -8.06 -7.09
C PRO A 61 -22.84 -7.66 -8.19
N PHE A 62 -21.73 -8.40 -8.33
CA PHE A 62 -20.88 -8.24 -9.49
C PHE A 62 -21.71 -8.45 -10.76
N PRO A 63 -21.51 -7.64 -11.83
CA PRO A 63 -22.15 -7.88 -13.12
C PRO A 63 -21.89 -9.33 -13.53
N GLU A 64 -22.93 -10.05 -13.95
CA GLU A 64 -22.75 -11.41 -14.46
C GLU A 64 -21.84 -11.34 -15.69
N PRO A 65 -20.79 -12.18 -15.77
CA PRO A 65 -19.86 -12.14 -16.88
C PRO A 65 -20.60 -12.50 -18.17
N GLN A 66 -20.39 -11.70 -19.22
CA GLN A 66 -20.90 -12.02 -20.55
C GLN A 66 -20.16 -13.26 -21.05
N VAL A 67 -20.87 -14.37 -21.21
CA VAL A 67 -20.35 -15.59 -21.82
C VAL A 67 -20.41 -15.44 -23.34
N ASP A 68 -19.33 -15.85 -24.01
CA ASP A 68 -19.32 -15.90 -25.47
C ASP A 68 -20.21 -17.04 -26.00
N GLU A 69 -20.37 -17.11 -27.33
CA GLU A 69 -21.20 -18.14 -27.98
C GLU A 69 -20.75 -19.58 -27.69
N ASN A 70 -19.52 -19.77 -27.20
CA ASN A 70 -18.95 -21.07 -26.84
C ASN A 70 -19.10 -21.41 -25.34
N GLY A 71 -19.64 -20.49 -24.54
CA GLY A 71 -19.81 -20.64 -23.10
C GLY A 71 -18.54 -20.32 -22.28
N ASP A 72 -17.52 -19.74 -22.92
CA ASP A 72 -16.31 -19.27 -22.28
C ASP A 72 -16.47 -17.82 -21.82
N ILE A 73 -15.76 -17.46 -20.75
CA ILE A 73 -15.69 -16.06 -20.32
C ILE A 73 -14.52 -15.42 -21.05
N PRO A 74 -14.74 -14.34 -21.79
CA PRO A 74 -13.67 -13.65 -22.49
C PRO A 74 -12.63 -13.15 -21.49
N LEU A 75 -11.37 -13.28 -21.88
CA LEU A 75 -10.27 -12.67 -21.16
C LEU A 75 -10.26 -11.17 -21.48
N LEU A 76 -10.14 -10.36 -20.44
CA LEU A 76 -10.01 -8.91 -20.56
C LEU A 76 -8.61 -8.50 -20.17
N GLU A 77 -8.03 -7.60 -20.95
CA GLU A 77 -6.75 -7.00 -20.61
C GLU A 77 -6.93 -6.04 -19.42
N PHE A 78 -6.03 -6.13 -18.46
CA PHE A 78 -5.98 -5.25 -17.30
C PHE A 78 -4.54 -4.79 -17.06
N VAL A 79 -4.38 -3.51 -16.77
CA VAL A 79 -3.09 -2.90 -16.43
C VAL A 79 -3.17 -2.35 -15.02
N GLY A 80 -2.24 -2.76 -14.15
CA GLY A 80 -2.21 -2.27 -12.78
C GLY A 80 -0.87 -2.49 -12.10
N ILE A 81 -0.75 -1.95 -10.88
CA ILE A 81 0.43 -2.11 -10.04
C ILE A 81 0.24 -3.31 -9.12
N LEU A 82 1.20 -4.22 -9.07
CA LEU A 82 1.13 -5.42 -8.21
C LEU A 82 1.30 -5.05 -6.73
N GLU A 83 0.26 -5.30 -5.93
CA GLU A 83 0.35 -5.35 -4.47
C GLU A 83 0.41 -6.81 -4.00
N MET A 84 1.47 -7.17 -3.30
CA MET A 84 1.66 -8.52 -2.76
C MET A 84 1.02 -8.66 -1.38
N HIS A 85 0.34 -9.78 -1.15
CA HIS A 85 -0.14 -10.21 0.15
C HIS A 85 0.95 -11.01 0.87
N PRO A 86 1.09 -10.91 2.21
CA PRO A 86 2.04 -11.71 3.00
C PRO A 86 1.96 -13.24 2.84
N ASN A 87 0.87 -13.74 2.25
CA ASN A 87 0.66 -15.18 2.01
C ASN A 87 1.14 -15.61 0.62
N GLY A 88 1.85 -14.75 -0.12
CA GLY A 88 2.50 -15.10 -1.39
C GLY A 88 1.66 -14.92 -2.66
N TYR A 89 0.41 -14.47 -2.56
CA TYR A 89 -0.41 -14.05 -3.72
C TYR A 89 -0.45 -12.52 -3.81
N GLY A 90 -1.06 -11.95 -4.87
CA GLY A 90 -1.18 -10.50 -5.00
C GLY A 90 -2.47 -10.03 -5.67
N PHE A 91 -2.60 -8.72 -5.81
CA PHE A 91 -3.67 -8.05 -6.56
C PHE A 91 -3.09 -6.96 -7.45
N LEU A 92 -3.70 -6.74 -8.62
CA LEU A 92 -3.36 -5.60 -9.47
C LEU A 92 -4.23 -4.40 -9.09
N ARG A 93 -3.59 -3.32 -8.63
CA ARG A 93 -4.26 -2.07 -8.25
C ARG A 93 -4.34 -1.13 -9.45
N SER A 94 -5.52 -0.53 -9.64
CA SER A 94 -5.74 0.43 -10.72
C SER A 94 -5.23 1.83 -10.35
N PRO A 95 -4.64 2.59 -11.28
CA PRO A 95 -4.41 4.02 -11.08
C PRO A 95 -5.72 4.82 -11.02
N GLU A 96 -6.81 4.33 -11.62
CA GLU A 96 -8.11 5.04 -11.71
C GLU A 96 -8.75 5.30 -10.34
N ASN A 97 -8.45 4.46 -9.34
CA ASN A 97 -8.96 4.58 -7.98
C ASN A 97 -7.86 4.96 -6.96
N ASN A 98 -6.77 5.58 -7.44
CA ASN A 98 -5.60 5.93 -6.63
C ASN A 98 -4.99 4.73 -5.90
N TYR A 99 -4.97 3.55 -6.54
CA TYR A 99 -4.45 2.30 -6.01
C TYR A 99 -5.16 1.80 -4.75
N SER A 100 -6.40 2.25 -4.54
CA SER A 100 -7.23 1.79 -3.43
C SER A 100 -7.66 0.34 -3.63
N ARG A 101 -7.92 -0.35 -2.52
CA ARG A 101 -8.33 -1.76 -2.58
C ARG A 101 -9.78 -1.87 -3.03
N GLU A 102 -10.02 -2.55 -4.12
CA GLU A 102 -11.35 -2.86 -4.61
C GLU A 102 -11.59 -4.36 -4.79
N ARG A 103 -12.87 -4.72 -4.83
CA ARG A 103 -13.32 -6.09 -5.10
C ARG A 103 -13.14 -6.49 -6.58
N THR A 104 -13.01 -5.50 -7.44
CA THR A 104 -12.76 -5.59 -8.88
C THR A 104 -11.29 -5.82 -9.20
N ASP A 105 -10.39 -5.68 -8.23
CA ASP A 105 -8.95 -5.86 -8.44
C ASP A 105 -8.63 -7.32 -8.79
N PRO A 106 -7.92 -7.56 -9.91
CA PRO A 106 -7.58 -8.91 -10.34
C PRO A 106 -6.64 -9.60 -9.35
N PHE A 107 -7.03 -10.80 -8.92
CA PHE A 107 -6.18 -11.68 -8.12
C PHE A 107 -5.04 -12.25 -8.97
N VAL A 108 -3.81 -12.12 -8.47
CA VAL A 108 -2.59 -12.67 -9.06
C VAL A 108 -2.15 -13.91 -8.28
N PRO A 109 -2.15 -15.11 -8.90
CA PRO A 109 -1.69 -16.33 -8.25
C PRO A 109 -0.22 -16.26 -7.84
N GLY A 110 0.11 -16.78 -6.65
CA GLY A 110 1.50 -16.86 -6.18
C GLY A 110 2.43 -17.65 -7.11
N THR A 111 1.90 -18.67 -7.79
CA THR A 111 2.66 -19.41 -8.80
C THR A 111 3.15 -18.55 -9.97
N MET A 112 2.39 -17.51 -10.36
CA MET A 112 2.82 -16.58 -11.41
C MET A 112 3.85 -15.59 -10.88
N ILE A 113 3.65 -15.10 -9.64
CA ILE A 113 4.59 -14.23 -8.95
C ILE A 113 5.95 -14.92 -8.83
N GLU A 114 5.97 -16.17 -8.38
CA GLU A 114 7.18 -16.98 -8.25
C GLU A 114 7.80 -17.29 -9.62
N LYS A 115 7.00 -17.70 -10.62
CA LYS A 115 7.49 -18.05 -11.96
C LYS A 115 8.24 -16.90 -12.62
N PHE A 116 7.67 -15.70 -12.59
CA PHE A 116 8.26 -14.51 -13.25
C PHE A 116 9.11 -13.67 -12.29
N GLY A 117 9.28 -14.08 -11.04
CA GLY A 117 10.05 -13.33 -10.04
C GLY A 117 9.49 -11.94 -9.72
N LEU A 118 8.16 -11.77 -9.83
CA LEU A 118 7.50 -10.47 -9.67
C LEU A 118 7.73 -9.88 -8.27
N ARG A 119 7.91 -8.56 -8.21
CA ARG A 119 8.10 -7.82 -6.97
C ARG A 119 6.93 -6.87 -6.72
N GLN A 120 6.72 -6.49 -5.47
CA GLN A 120 5.72 -5.48 -5.14
C GLN A 120 6.03 -4.15 -5.84
N GLY A 121 5.01 -3.50 -6.38
CA GLY A 121 5.12 -2.18 -7.00
C GLY A 121 5.39 -2.20 -8.51
N VAL A 122 5.62 -3.37 -9.13
CA VAL A 122 5.78 -3.44 -10.60
C VAL A 122 4.46 -3.26 -11.32
N LYS A 123 4.51 -2.58 -12.47
CA LYS A 123 3.38 -2.48 -13.39
C LYS A 123 3.25 -3.78 -14.17
N VAL A 124 2.05 -4.34 -14.20
CA VAL A 124 1.75 -5.59 -14.89
C VAL A 124 0.59 -5.36 -15.86
N THR A 125 0.80 -5.76 -17.11
CA THR A 125 -0.27 -5.92 -18.10
C THR A 125 -0.61 -7.40 -18.18
N ALA A 126 -1.87 -7.74 -17.95
CA ALA A 126 -2.29 -9.13 -17.83
C ALA A 126 -3.66 -9.37 -18.44
N MET A 127 -3.88 -10.58 -18.94
CA MET A 127 -5.21 -11.09 -19.26
C MET A 127 -5.86 -11.63 -17.99
N MET A 128 -6.98 -11.03 -17.60
CA MET A 128 -7.80 -11.47 -16.49
C MET A 128 -9.09 -12.13 -16.97
N GLN A 129 -9.52 -13.14 -16.24
CA GLN A 129 -10.86 -13.67 -16.35
C GLN A 129 -11.78 -12.93 -15.38
N GLN A 130 -12.92 -12.47 -15.89
CA GLN A 130 -13.92 -11.76 -15.09
C GLN A 130 -14.51 -12.65 -13.99
N ALA A 131 -15.00 -12.01 -12.93
CA ALA A 131 -15.56 -12.65 -11.74
C ALA A 131 -16.64 -13.69 -12.09
N ARG A 132 -16.59 -14.87 -11.46
CA ARG A 132 -17.67 -15.86 -11.48
C ARG A 132 -18.32 -15.91 -10.09
N ARG A 133 -19.62 -15.63 -10.02
CA ARG A 133 -20.42 -15.72 -8.78
C ARG A 133 -19.80 -14.86 -7.66
N GLN A 134 -19.34 -15.47 -6.57
CA GLN A 134 -18.73 -14.79 -5.42
C GLN A 134 -17.20 -14.64 -5.51
N GLN A 135 -16.57 -15.15 -6.58
CA GLN A 135 -15.12 -15.05 -6.76
C GLN A 135 -14.80 -13.83 -7.63
N GLY A 136 -13.90 -12.96 -7.15
CA GLY A 136 -13.44 -11.78 -7.89
C GLY A 136 -12.62 -12.14 -9.14
N PRO A 137 -12.24 -11.13 -9.95
CA PRO A 137 -11.48 -11.34 -11.17
C PRO A 137 -10.12 -11.98 -10.89
N ARG A 138 -9.60 -12.76 -11.84
CA ARG A 138 -8.35 -13.52 -11.68
C ARG A 138 -7.48 -13.44 -12.92
N VAL A 139 -6.19 -13.16 -12.71
CA VAL A 139 -5.17 -13.18 -13.77
C VAL A 139 -4.97 -14.61 -14.28
N ARG A 140 -4.97 -14.75 -15.61
CA ARG A 140 -4.75 -15.99 -16.35
C ARG A 140 -3.44 -16.00 -17.11
N GLU A 141 -3.02 -14.84 -17.59
CA GLU A 141 -1.79 -14.68 -18.35
C GLU A 141 -1.20 -13.30 -18.06
N ILE A 142 0.12 -13.21 -18.00
CA ILE A 142 0.84 -11.94 -17.88
C ILE A 142 1.46 -11.68 -19.25
N LEU A 143 1.22 -10.49 -19.80
CA LEU A 143 1.67 -10.08 -21.13
C LEU A 143 2.94 -9.24 -21.06
N ASP A 144 3.05 -8.38 -20.04
CA ASP A 144 4.13 -7.40 -19.89
C ASP A 144 4.34 -7.07 -18.40
N VAL A 145 5.59 -6.82 -18.02
CA VAL A 145 6.00 -6.36 -16.69
C VAL A 145 6.90 -5.14 -16.86
N ASP A 146 6.49 -3.97 -16.37
CA ASP A 146 7.24 -2.70 -16.48
C ASP A 146 7.74 -2.37 -17.91
N GLY A 147 6.97 -2.73 -18.94
CA GLY A 147 7.31 -2.47 -20.34
C GLY A 147 8.27 -3.48 -20.98
N MET A 148 8.49 -4.64 -20.35
CA MET A 148 9.26 -5.74 -20.93
C MET A 148 8.52 -7.08 -20.90
N PRO A 149 8.94 -8.05 -21.74
CA PRO A 149 8.40 -9.40 -21.70
C PRO A 149 8.57 -10.04 -20.30
N PRO A 150 7.58 -10.80 -19.81
CA PRO A 150 7.61 -11.36 -18.46
C PRO A 150 8.80 -12.30 -18.19
N ASP A 151 9.26 -13.01 -19.22
CA ASP A 151 10.42 -13.90 -19.14
C ASP A 151 11.74 -13.14 -19.00
N ASP A 152 11.81 -11.89 -19.43
CA ASP A 152 13.01 -11.04 -19.30
C ASP A 152 13.10 -10.37 -17.93
N TYR A 153 11.95 -10.09 -17.30
CA TYR A 153 11.86 -9.38 -16.03
C TYR A 153 12.62 -10.08 -14.89
N ILE A 154 12.70 -11.41 -14.90
CA ILE A 154 13.45 -12.18 -13.88
C ILE A 154 14.94 -11.77 -13.78
N ASN A 155 15.50 -11.22 -14.86
CA ASN A 155 16.89 -10.77 -14.91
C ASN A 155 17.08 -9.32 -14.44
N VAL A 156 15.98 -8.60 -14.14
CA VAL A 156 16.02 -7.22 -13.67
C VAL A 156 16.52 -7.18 -12.23
N LYS A 157 17.69 -6.57 -12.07
CA LYS A 157 18.31 -6.28 -10.77
C LYS A 157 17.33 -5.60 -9.82
N SER A 158 17.26 -6.06 -8.58
CA SER A 158 16.46 -5.40 -7.56
C SER A 158 17.10 -4.06 -7.18
N PHE A 159 16.26 -3.09 -6.82
CA PHE A 159 16.75 -1.84 -6.23
C PHE A 159 17.36 -2.07 -4.84
N ASP A 160 16.80 -3.01 -4.07
CA ASP A 160 17.25 -3.35 -2.71
C ASP A 160 18.51 -4.24 -2.69
N ASP A 161 18.93 -4.73 -3.85
CA ASP A 161 20.17 -5.50 -3.93
C ASP A 161 21.35 -4.51 -3.86
N ASP A 162 21.88 -4.28 -2.65
CA ASP A 162 23.01 -3.38 -2.37
C ASP A 162 24.28 -3.65 -3.22
N LYS A 163 24.35 -4.83 -3.85
CA LYS A 163 25.44 -5.22 -4.76
C LYS A 163 25.13 -4.93 -6.23
N ALA A 164 23.87 -4.68 -6.57
CA ALA A 164 23.38 -4.58 -7.93
C ALA A 164 23.41 -3.14 -8.46
N LEU A 165 23.20 -2.15 -7.58
CA LEU A 165 23.22 -0.72 -7.89
C LEU A 165 24.20 0.02 -6.97
N THR A 166 25.03 0.88 -7.55
CA THR A 166 25.93 1.76 -6.80
C THR A 166 25.30 3.15 -6.72
N PRO A 167 25.09 3.72 -5.51
CA PRO A 167 24.59 5.08 -5.40
C PRO A 167 25.65 6.05 -5.94
N ILE A 168 25.23 6.93 -6.84
CA ILE A 168 26.06 7.97 -7.44
C ILE A 168 25.43 9.34 -7.19
N ASN A 169 26.24 10.39 -7.25
CA ASN A 169 25.72 11.74 -7.23
C ASN A 169 25.02 12.05 -8.56
N PRO A 170 24.04 12.97 -8.58
CA PRO A 170 23.41 13.39 -9.82
C PRO A 170 24.42 14.03 -10.79
N GLU A 171 24.60 13.42 -11.96
CA GLU A 171 25.49 13.93 -13.01
C GLU A 171 24.71 14.57 -14.17
N GLN A 172 23.41 14.29 -14.27
CA GLN A 172 22.54 14.80 -15.33
C GLN A 172 21.62 15.88 -14.76
N TRP A 173 21.71 17.09 -15.31
CA TRP A 173 20.91 18.23 -14.89
C TRP A 173 19.49 18.19 -15.47
N LEU A 174 18.47 18.33 -14.60
CA LEU A 174 17.08 18.55 -14.97
C LEU A 174 16.81 20.05 -15.10
N LYS A 175 17.11 20.61 -16.28
CA LYS A 175 16.82 22.01 -16.58
C LYS A 175 15.30 22.28 -16.55
N LEU A 176 14.86 23.25 -15.75
CA LEU A 176 13.44 23.57 -15.54
C LEU A 176 12.93 24.77 -16.34
N GLU A 177 13.81 25.67 -16.78
CA GLU A 177 13.45 26.85 -17.57
C GLU A 177 12.82 26.44 -18.91
N ILE A 178 11.61 26.95 -19.18
CA ILE A 178 10.83 26.70 -20.42
C ILE A 178 10.65 27.97 -21.28
N GLY A 179 11.20 29.11 -20.84
CA GLY A 179 11.06 30.40 -21.52
C GLY A 179 11.17 31.58 -20.57
N LYS A 180 10.53 32.71 -20.92
CA LYS A 180 10.54 33.93 -20.08
C LYS A 180 9.79 33.75 -18.75
N THR A 181 8.75 32.91 -18.75
CA THR A 181 7.88 32.59 -17.61
C THR A 181 7.65 31.08 -17.52
N PRO A 182 7.42 30.52 -16.32
CA PRO A 182 7.46 31.18 -15.01
C PRO A 182 8.89 31.50 -14.56
N LEU A 183 9.07 32.62 -13.83
CA LEU A 183 10.38 33.01 -13.30
C LEU A 183 10.89 32.03 -12.23
N THR A 184 9.98 31.34 -11.52
CA THR A 184 10.32 30.37 -10.48
C THR A 184 11.33 29.33 -10.96
N ASN A 185 11.11 28.73 -12.13
CA ASN A 185 12.00 27.69 -12.66
C ASN A 185 13.40 28.23 -12.97
N ARG A 186 13.48 29.44 -13.51
CA ARG A 186 14.77 30.11 -13.81
C ARG A 186 15.55 30.39 -12.54
N VAL A 187 14.86 30.84 -11.49
CA VAL A 187 15.49 31.08 -10.18
C VAL A 187 15.98 29.77 -9.57
N ILE A 188 15.21 28.68 -9.67
CA ILE A 188 15.64 27.35 -9.20
C ILE A 188 16.86 26.87 -9.98
N ASP A 189 16.84 26.94 -11.31
CA ASP A 189 17.96 26.54 -12.17
C ASP A 189 19.26 27.27 -11.84
N LEU A 190 19.18 28.54 -11.41
CA LEU A 190 20.34 29.35 -11.04
C LEU A 190 20.84 29.12 -9.62
N LEU A 191 19.93 28.98 -8.64
CA LEU A 191 20.27 28.96 -7.22
C LEU A 191 20.36 27.55 -6.63
N ALA A 192 19.55 26.62 -7.14
CA ALA A 192 19.39 25.27 -6.61
C ALA A 192 19.06 24.27 -7.74
N PRO A 193 19.98 24.03 -8.69
CA PRO A 193 19.74 23.13 -9.81
C PRO A 193 19.41 21.70 -9.36
N LEU A 194 18.46 21.06 -10.03
CA LEU A 194 18.01 19.70 -9.73
C LEU A 194 18.63 18.70 -10.70
N GLY A 195 19.17 17.58 -10.24
CA GLY A 195 19.69 16.51 -11.11
C GLY A 195 18.86 15.22 -11.09
N LYS A 196 19.08 14.32 -12.05
CA LYS A 196 18.52 12.96 -12.00
C LYS A 196 19.10 12.19 -10.81
N GLY A 197 18.23 11.74 -9.91
CA GLY A 197 18.62 11.16 -8.62
C GLY A 197 18.73 12.18 -7.48
N GLN A 198 18.38 13.46 -7.71
CA GLN A 198 18.40 14.49 -6.68
C GLN A 198 17.36 14.21 -5.59
N ARG A 199 17.79 14.36 -4.33
CA ARG A 199 16.92 14.43 -3.17
C ARG A 199 16.82 15.88 -2.74
N ALA A 200 15.62 16.46 -2.82
CA ALA A 200 15.38 17.87 -2.54
C ALA A 200 14.30 18.04 -1.47
N LEU A 201 14.39 19.13 -0.70
CA LEU A 201 13.40 19.52 0.28
C LEU A 201 13.04 20.99 0.06
N ILE A 202 11.75 21.26 -0.17
CA ILE A 202 11.22 22.62 -0.22
C ILE A 202 10.71 22.97 1.18
N VAL A 203 11.45 23.81 1.88
CA VAL A 203 11.05 24.35 3.19
C VAL A 203 10.30 25.65 2.95
N ALA A 204 9.02 25.70 3.31
CA ALA A 204 8.18 26.86 3.07
C ALA A 204 7.12 27.02 4.18
N PRO A 205 6.85 28.24 4.68
CA PRO A 205 5.78 28.47 5.64
C PRO A 205 4.39 28.31 4.98
N PRO A 206 3.30 28.17 5.76
CA PRO A 206 1.95 28.11 5.20
C PRO A 206 1.64 29.32 4.30
N ARG A 207 0.93 29.10 3.19
CA ARG A 207 0.50 30.15 2.22
C ARG A 207 1.65 30.90 1.52
N SER A 208 2.80 30.26 1.35
CA SER A 208 3.97 30.83 0.66
C SER A 208 4.10 30.46 -0.82
N GLY A 209 3.13 29.73 -1.38
CA GLY A 209 3.14 29.32 -2.78
C GLY A 209 3.91 28.03 -3.07
N LYS A 210 4.09 27.14 -2.07
CA LYS A 210 4.68 25.80 -2.24
C LYS A 210 4.00 25.02 -3.37
N THR A 211 2.67 25.00 -3.40
CA THR A 211 1.90 24.27 -4.42
C THR A 211 2.14 24.84 -5.81
N ILE A 212 2.14 26.16 -5.98
CA ILE A 212 2.46 26.84 -7.26
C ILE A 212 3.90 26.54 -7.70
N MET A 213 4.86 26.56 -6.76
CA MET A 213 6.25 26.21 -7.07
C MET A 213 6.37 24.77 -7.56
N LEU A 214 5.69 23.81 -6.90
CA LEU A 214 5.67 22.42 -7.34
C LEU A 214 5.02 22.26 -8.72
N GLN A 215 3.92 22.96 -9.01
CA GLN A 215 3.30 22.97 -10.34
C GLN A 215 4.27 23.49 -11.42
N HIS A 216 5.00 24.57 -11.14
CA HIS A 216 6.00 25.10 -12.08
C HIS A 216 7.14 24.11 -12.33
N ILE A 217 7.65 23.45 -11.27
CA ILE A 217 8.68 22.41 -11.40
C ILE A 217 8.17 21.25 -12.24
N SER A 218 6.98 20.73 -11.92
CA SER A 218 6.33 19.63 -12.65
C SER A 218 6.16 19.95 -14.13
N HIS A 219 5.70 21.16 -14.46
CA HIS A 219 5.54 21.60 -15.83
C HIS A 219 6.89 21.72 -16.57
N GLY A 220 7.92 22.26 -15.90
CA GLY A 220 9.28 22.34 -16.45
C GLY A 220 9.87 20.96 -16.74
N ILE A 221 9.67 20.00 -15.85
CA ILE A 221 10.11 18.60 -16.05
C ILE A 221 9.35 17.98 -17.22
N ALA A 222 8.02 18.07 -17.24
CA ALA A 222 7.19 17.46 -18.28
C ALA A 222 7.51 17.99 -19.69
N GLN A 223 7.85 19.27 -19.82
CA GLN A 223 8.18 19.87 -21.12
C GLN A 223 9.62 19.56 -21.56
N ASN A 224 10.59 19.68 -20.64
CA ASN A 224 12.01 19.58 -21.02
C ASN A 224 12.55 18.14 -20.98
N HIS A 225 11.90 17.24 -20.24
CA HIS A 225 12.35 15.85 -20.00
C HIS A 225 11.19 14.86 -20.22
N PRO A 226 10.68 14.71 -21.46
CA PRO A 226 9.58 13.80 -21.77
C PRO A 226 9.94 12.32 -21.56
N ASP A 227 11.22 11.99 -21.43
CA ASP A 227 11.74 10.67 -21.07
C ASP A 227 11.56 10.33 -19.57
N VAL A 228 11.26 11.33 -18.74
CA VAL A 228 11.12 11.15 -17.29
C VAL A 228 9.67 10.83 -16.93
N HIS A 229 9.46 9.72 -16.22
CA HIS A 229 8.19 9.41 -15.60
C HIS A 229 7.93 10.35 -14.41
N LEU A 230 7.03 11.31 -14.58
CA LEU A 230 6.65 12.27 -13.55
C LEU A 230 5.47 11.73 -12.72
N LEU A 231 5.66 11.65 -11.40
CA LEU A 231 4.64 11.24 -10.44
C LEU A 231 4.41 12.37 -9.43
N VAL A 232 3.14 12.72 -9.20
CA VAL A 232 2.75 13.70 -8.17
C VAL A 232 1.95 12.96 -7.09
N LEU A 233 2.56 12.81 -5.91
CA LEU A 233 1.93 12.17 -4.76
C LEU A 233 1.44 13.24 -3.79
N LEU A 234 0.11 13.33 -3.65
CA LEU A 234 -0.55 14.21 -2.69
C LEU A 234 -0.89 13.41 -1.43
N VAL A 235 -0.42 13.85 -0.28
CA VAL A 235 -0.63 13.18 1.01
C VAL A 235 -1.27 14.15 1.98
N ASP A 236 -2.45 13.78 2.50
CA ASP A 236 -3.21 14.58 3.48
C ASP A 236 -3.41 16.04 3.03
N GLU A 237 -3.53 16.25 1.71
CA GLU A 237 -3.70 17.57 1.10
C GLU A 237 -5.17 17.91 0.91
N ARG A 238 -5.48 19.20 0.82
CA ARG A 238 -6.85 19.67 0.70
C ARG A 238 -7.48 19.28 -0.65
N PRO A 239 -8.78 18.92 -0.69
CA PRO A 239 -9.45 18.49 -1.92
C PRO A 239 -9.34 19.48 -3.08
N GLU A 240 -9.34 20.79 -2.79
CA GLU A 240 -9.21 21.84 -3.80
C GLU A 240 -7.82 21.92 -4.47
N GLU A 241 -6.79 21.32 -3.88
CA GLU A 241 -5.45 21.26 -4.49
C GLU A 241 -5.24 20.00 -5.34
N VAL A 242 -6.21 19.05 -5.30
CA VAL A 242 -6.18 17.79 -6.06
C VAL A 242 -6.82 17.94 -7.45
N THR A 243 -7.74 18.89 -7.60
CA THR A 243 -8.47 19.18 -8.85
C THR A 243 -7.66 20.01 -9.83
#